data_AF-A0A4Y2GVA3-F1
#
_entry.id   AF-A0A4Y2GVA3-F1
#
_cell.length_a   1.000
_cell.length_b   1.000
_cell.length_c   1.000
_cell.angle_alpha   90.00
_cell.angle_beta   90.00
_cell.angle_gamma   90.00
#
_symmetry.space_group_name_H-M   'P 1'
#
loop_
_entity.id
_entity.type
_entity.pdbx_description
1 polymer ?
#
loop_
_entity_poly.entity_id
_entity_poly.type
_entity_poly.pdbx_seq_one_letter_code
_entity_poly.pdbx_strand_id
1 'polypeptide(L)' 'MRILDPKTASLIFRSGKIVITGARSEAAAHLAARKYARLIQKLGFN' A
#
# COMPACT_ATOMS: atom_id res chain seq x y z
N MET A 1 4.64 -6.15 0.79
CA MET A 1 5.37 -5.25 -0.14
C MET A 1 5.93 -4.06 0.65
N ARG A 2 7.00 -3.40 0.21
CA ARG A 2 7.52 -2.19 0.86
C ARG A 2 7.76 -1.09 -0.18
N ILE A 3 7.49 0.16 0.17
CA ILE A 3 7.82 1.33 -0.65
C ILE A 3 8.65 2.32 0.16
N LEU A 4 9.51 3.08 -0.53
CA LEU A 4 10.47 4.01 0.11
C LEU A 4 9.85 5.36 0.43
N ASP A 5 8.92 5.83 -0.40
CA ASP A 5 8.23 7.11 -0.21
C ASP A 5 6.70 6.94 -0.37
N PRO A 6 5.90 7.15 0.69
CA PRO A 6 6.31 7.25 2.08
C PRO A 6 6.84 5.89 2.59
N LYS A 7 7.88 5.89 3.43
CA LYS A 7 8.53 4.67 3.95
C LYS A 7 7.55 3.82 4.75
N THR A 8 6.96 2.82 4.10
CA THR A 8 5.87 2.01 4.65
C THR A 8 6.01 0.56 4.21
N ALA A 9 5.38 -0.34 4.97
CA ALA A 9 5.22 -1.74 4.60
C ALA A 9 3.73 -2.06 4.45
N SER A 10 3.41 -3.00 3.55
CA SER A 10 2.07 -3.53 3.38
C SER A 10 2.02 -5.05 3.44
N LEU A 11 0.95 -5.56 4.05
CA LEU A 11 0.54 -6.96 4.02
C LEU A 11 -0.74 -7.06 3.18
N ILE A 12 -0.70 -7.90 2.14
CA ILE A 12 -1.81 -8.07 1.19
C ILE A 12 -2.38 -9.48 1.41
N PHE A 13 -3.67 -9.56 1.70
CA PHE A 13 -4.37 -10.82 1.89
C PHE A 13 -4.98 -11.33 0.58
N ARG A 14 -5.22 -12.64 0.48
CA ARG A 14 -5.91 -13.25 -0.68
C ARG A 14 -7.30 -12.65 -0.93
N SER A 15 -7.94 -12.12 0.10
CA SER A 15 -9.24 -11.42 -0.01
C SER A 15 -9.16 -10.03 -0.65
N GLY A 16 -7.97 -9.55 -1.03
CA GLY A 16 -7.76 -8.20 -1.56
C GLY A 16 -7.65 -7.12 -0.49
N LYS A 17 -7.86 -7.46 0.79
CA LYS A 17 -7.62 -6.52 1.91
C LYS A 17 -6.12 -6.23 2.03
N ILE A 18 -5.79 -4.96 2.26
CA ILE A 18 -4.42 -4.49 2.43
C ILE A 18 -4.30 -3.84 3.81
N VAL A 19 -3.30 -4.26 4.58
CA VAL A 19 -2.89 -3.60 5.83
C VAL A 19 -1.61 -2.85 5.56
N ILE A 20 -1.55 -1.58 5.96
CA ILE A 20 -0.39 -0.70 5.75
C ILE A 20 0.12 -0.23 7.10
N THR A 21 1.43 -0.30 7.31
CA THR A 21 2.08 0.08 8.56
C THR A 21 3.33 0.94 8.33
N GLY A 22 3.73 1.69 9.35
CA GLY A 22 4.93 2.54 9.32
C GLY A 22 4.71 3.97 8.82
N ALA A 23 3.48 4.37 8.48
CA ALA A 23 3.16 5.76 8.15
C ALA A 23 3.20 6.64 9.41
N ARG A 24 3.74 7.87 9.28
CA ARG A 24 3.86 8.85 10.37
C ARG A 24 2.66 9.81 10.47
N SER A 25 1.76 9.77 9.50
CA SER A 25 0.54 10.57 9.46
C SER A 25 -0.52 9.85 8.65
N GLU A 26 -1.79 10.19 8.88
CA GLU A 26 -2.91 9.65 8.13
C GLU A 26 -2.80 9.99 6.64
N ALA A 27 -2.41 11.23 6.31
CA ALA A 27 -2.18 11.64 4.93
C ALA A 27 -1.14 10.76 4.22
N ALA A 28 -0.04 10.42 4.91
CA ALA A 28 0.97 9.51 4.38
C ALA A 28 0.43 8.07 4.23
N ALA A 29 -0.41 7.60 5.17
CA ALA A 29 -1.06 6.29 5.07
C ALA A 29 -2.00 6.22 3.86
N HIS A 30 -2.81 7.25 3.63
CA HIS A 30 -3.68 7.33 2.45
C HIS A 30 -2.89 7.39 1.14
N LEU A 31 -1.78 8.15 1.10
CA LEU A 31 -0.91 8.19 -0.08
C LEU A 31 -0.26 6.83 -0.35
N ALA A 32 0.24 6.15 0.69
CA ALA A 32 0.78 4.81 0.59
C ALA A 32 -0.26 3.83 0.04
N ALA A 33 -1.51 3.89 0.53
CA ALA A 33 -2.60 3.03 0.09
C ALA A 33 -2.86 3.13 -1.41
N ARG A 34 -2.94 4.36 -1.93
CA ARG A 34 -3.09 4.60 -3.37
C ARG A 34 -1.91 4.09 -4.18
N LYS A 35 -0.68 4.28 -3.68
CA LYS A 35 0.54 3.75 -4.33
C LYS A 35 0.52 2.22 -4.39
N TYR A 36 0.18 1.54 -3.29
CA TYR A 36 0.07 0.08 -3.26
C TYR A 36 -1.02 -0.45 -4.19
N ALA A 37 -2.22 0.14 -4.16
CA ALA A 37 -3.31 -0.24 -5.06
C ALA A 37 -2.89 -0.11 -6.53
N ARG A 38 -2.21 1.00 -6.89
CA ARG A 38 -1.73 1.20 -8.26
C ARG A 38 -0.66 0.19 -8.68
N LEU A 39 0.20 -0.23 -7.78
CA LEU A 39 1.21 -1.26 -8.05
C LEU A 39 0.56 -2.62 -8.30
N ILE A 40 -0.47 -2.97 -7.52
CA ILE A 40 -1.25 -4.20 -7.72
C ILE A 40 -1.98 -4.19 -9.07
N GLN A 41 -2.59 -3.06 -9.44
CA GLN A 41 -3.20 -2.88 -10.76
C GLN A 41 -2.23 -3.07 -11.92
N LYS A 42 -0.99 -2.54 -11.78
CA LYS A 42 0.06 -2.73 -12.80
C LYS A 42 0.49 -4.19 -12.96
N LEU A 43 0.25 -5.04 -11.96
CA LEU A 43 0.51 -6.48 -12.02
C LEU A 43 -0.66 -7.27 -12.64
N GLY A 44 -1.74 -6.59 -13.07
CA GLY A 44 -2.87 -7.21 -13.75
C GLY A 44 -4.05 -7.59 -12.84
N PHE A 45 -4.04 -7.16 -11.58
CA PHE A 45 -5.14 -7.39 -10.64
C PHE A 45 -6.02 -6.14 -10.53
N ASN A 46 -7.30 -6.25 -10.89
CA ASN A 46 -8.28 -5.14 -10.81
C ASN A 46 -9.06 -5.16 -9.50
#